data_AF-A0A087UZ71-F1
#
_entry.id   AF-A0A087UZ71-F1
#
_cell.length_a   1.000
_cell.length_b   1.000
_cell.length_c   1.000
_cell.angle_alpha   90.00
_cell.angle_beta   90.00
_cell.angle_gamma   90.00
#
_symmetry.space_group_name_H-M   'P 1'
#
loop_
_entity.id
_entity.type
_entity.pdbx_description
1 polymer ?
#
loop_
_entity_poly.entity_id
_entity_poly.type
_entity_poly.pdbx_seq_one_letter_code
_entity_poly.pdbx_strand_id
1 'polypeptide(L)'
;MMKAIFALTLTLYFISIRSLATSSIQIDNNGYSNILIALPRNLEKTEDRTRMINNLKNLLQQSSAKLMNATKGRAYFRNVTFIIPSKWNDPEYSMSDSQNSTSTFHSETEINSEVADIVVTDSPEDTSSYVLHHRGCGYHALRIYLSTGFLLSNHVLQNSSEFVRLWAEYRYGLFPEGGFQEDEKYPPTYQLPWKSTSSVTGCSSGKHCIYIPGSDDESCEEQFTSSLMDQNLPKASWFCEVEHYLGVRHFPEAPSKHNLLCREEGTWFTVL
;
A
#
# COMPACT_ATOMS: atom_id res chain seq x y z
N MET A 1 -2.79 -18.01 53.15
CA MET A 1 -1.78 -18.13 52.08
C MET A 1 -2.35 -18.24 50.67
N MET A 2 -3.44 -19.00 50.42
CA MET A 2 -3.97 -19.23 49.06
C MET A 2 -4.55 -17.99 48.34
N LYS A 3 -5.12 -17.01 49.07
CA LYS A 3 -5.69 -15.78 48.47
C LYS A 3 -4.62 -14.78 47.97
N ALA A 4 -3.42 -14.80 48.55
CA ALA A 4 -2.33 -13.89 48.15
C ALA A 4 -1.66 -14.32 46.84
N ILE A 5 -1.60 -15.63 46.59
CA ILE A 5 -1.00 -16.21 45.38
C ILE A 5 -1.86 -15.89 44.15
N PHE A 6 -3.19 -15.95 44.29
CA PHE A 6 -4.13 -15.66 43.19
C PHE A 6 -4.13 -14.17 42.78
N ALA A 7 -3.93 -13.27 43.75
CA ALA A 7 -3.78 -11.85 43.49
C ALA A 7 -2.46 -11.54 42.78
N LEU A 8 -1.36 -12.20 43.17
CA LEU A 8 -0.04 -12.04 42.54
C LEU A 8 -0.02 -12.52 41.08
N THR A 9 -0.70 -13.64 40.79
CA THR A 9 -0.83 -14.17 39.42
C THR A 9 -1.72 -13.28 38.54
N LEU A 10 -2.76 -12.65 39.11
CA LEU A 10 -3.63 -11.73 38.37
C LEU A 10 -2.91 -10.41 38.07
N THR A 11 -2.10 -9.87 38.99
CA THR A 11 -1.29 -8.67 38.74
C THR A 11 -0.16 -8.90 37.72
N LEU A 12 0.40 -10.11 37.66
CA LEU A 12 1.41 -10.47 36.64
C LEU A 12 0.81 -10.65 35.25
N TYR A 13 -0.46 -11.04 35.14
CA TYR A 13 -1.17 -11.13 33.85
C TYR A 13 -1.45 -9.75 33.22
N PHE A 14 -1.54 -8.69 34.04
CA PHE A 14 -1.70 -7.32 33.55
C PHE A 14 -0.39 -6.65 33.09
N ILE A 15 0.80 -7.23 33.37
CA ILE A 15 2.11 -6.61 33.08
C ILE A 15 2.74 -7.08 31.75
N SER A 16 2.07 -7.94 30.98
CA SER A 16 2.56 -8.32 29.64
C SER A 16 1.54 -8.15 28.52
N ILE A 17 0.75 -7.08 28.58
CA ILE A 17 0.32 -6.46 27.32
C ILE A 17 1.58 -5.79 26.79
N ARG A 18 2.39 -6.53 26.03
CA ARG A 18 3.34 -5.89 25.12
C ARG A 18 2.48 -4.95 24.29
N SER A 19 2.62 -3.65 24.52
CA SER A 19 2.04 -2.65 23.65
C SER A 19 2.54 -3.02 22.27
N LEU A 20 1.68 -3.63 21.43
CA LEU A 20 2.00 -3.68 20.01
C LEU A 20 2.20 -2.21 19.66
N ALA A 21 3.38 -1.87 19.17
CA ALA A 21 3.65 -0.53 18.68
C ALA A 21 2.62 -0.27 17.58
N THR A 22 1.52 0.39 17.94
CA THR A 22 0.54 0.88 17.00
C THR A 22 1.27 1.93 16.19
N SER A 23 1.21 1.83 14.86
CA SER A 23 1.78 2.83 13.97
C SER A 23 1.47 4.25 14.47
N SER A 24 2.49 5.10 14.55
CA SER A 24 2.34 6.50 14.98
C SER A 24 1.68 7.39 13.92
N ILE A 25 1.26 6.81 12.79
CA ILE A 25 0.61 7.54 11.71
C ILE A 25 -0.68 8.19 12.20
N GLN A 26 -0.73 9.50 12.04
CA GLN A 26 -1.89 10.33 12.33
C GLN A 26 -2.46 10.88 11.03
N ILE A 27 -3.76 11.14 11.03
CA ILE A 27 -4.42 11.92 9.97
C ILE A 27 -5.08 13.13 10.62
N ASP A 28 -4.70 14.32 10.17
CA ASP A 28 -5.29 15.58 10.60
C ASP A 28 -5.54 16.44 9.36
N ASN A 29 -6.68 17.13 9.27
CA ASN A 29 -7.06 17.92 8.08
C ASN A 29 -6.76 17.16 6.76
N ASN A 30 -7.18 15.89 6.69
CA ASN A 30 -6.98 14.96 5.57
C ASN A 30 -5.51 14.59 5.25
N GLY A 31 -4.52 15.10 5.98
CA GLY A 31 -3.10 14.82 5.72
C GLY A 31 -2.54 13.76 6.64
N TYR A 32 -1.99 12.68 6.07
CA TYR A 32 -1.22 11.67 6.80
C TYR A 32 0.13 12.21 7.21
N SER A 33 0.46 12.00 8.48
CA SER A 33 1.70 12.44 9.11
C SER A 33 2.33 11.34 9.96
N ASN A 34 3.61 11.55 10.31
CA ASN A 34 4.43 10.62 11.11
C ASN A 34 4.62 9.24 10.44
N ILE A 35 4.67 9.21 9.11
CA ILE A 35 4.97 8.00 8.34
C ILE A 35 6.48 7.74 8.40
N LEU A 36 6.88 6.57 8.89
CA LEU A 36 8.27 6.18 9.02
C LEU A 36 8.70 5.25 7.87
N ILE A 37 9.79 5.63 7.19
CA ILE A 37 10.35 4.89 6.05
C ILE A 37 11.80 4.54 6.37
N ALA A 38 12.11 3.26 6.55
CA ALA A 38 13.49 2.79 6.74
C ALA A 38 14.18 2.57 5.39
N LEU A 39 15.37 3.15 5.21
CA LEU A 39 16.18 3.00 4.02
C LEU A 39 17.11 1.77 4.10
N PRO A 40 17.58 1.20 2.97
CA PRO A 40 18.36 -0.03 2.97
C PRO A 40 19.79 0.21 3.48
N ARG A 41 20.29 -0.71 4.30
CA ARG A 41 21.65 -0.59 4.88
C ARG A 41 22.77 -0.78 3.85
N ASN A 42 22.53 -1.62 2.84
CA ASN A 42 23.56 -2.13 1.93
C ASN A 42 23.47 -1.50 0.54
N LEU A 43 23.30 -0.18 0.47
CA LEU A 43 23.41 0.60 -0.76
C LEU A 43 24.76 1.35 -0.76
N GLU A 44 25.77 0.77 -1.40
CA GLU A 44 27.17 1.19 -1.24
C GLU A 44 27.49 2.53 -1.89
N LYS A 45 26.93 2.81 -3.07
CA LYS A 45 27.24 4.02 -3.84
C LYS A 45 26.39 5.18 -3.37
N THR A 46 27.01 6.28 -2.95
CA THR A 46 26.32 7.53 -2.56
C THR A 46 25.38 8.02 -3.66
N GLU A 47 25.76 7.92 -4.94
CA GLU A 47 24.89 8.33 -6.06
C GLU A 47 23.57 7.55 -6.11
N ASP A 48 23.63 6.23 -5.88
CA ASP A 48 22.43 5.39 -5.85
C ASP A 48 21.55 5.75 -4.64
N ARG A 49 22.16 6.13 -3.50
CA ARG A 49 21.43 6.59 -2.30
C ARG A 49 20.68 7.87 -2.58
N THR A 50 21.35 8.87 -3.17
CA THR A 50 20.75 10.15 -3.58
C THR A 50 19.64 9.94 -4.59
N ARG A 51 19.88 9.11 -5.62
CA ARG A 51 18.90 8.80 -6.66
C ARG A 51 17.66 8.14 -6.06
N MET A 52 17.83 7.14 -5.19
CA MET A 52 16.73 6.45 -4.53
C MET A 52 15.92 7.39 -3.63
N ILE A 53 16.56 8.24 -2.82
CA ILE A 53 15.84 9.23 -2.00
C ILE A 53 15.02 10.20 -2.87
N ASN A 54 15.60 10.68 -3.97
CA ASN A 54 14.90 11.56 -4.88
C ASN A 54 13.70 10.86 -5.55
N ASN A 55 13.87 9.61 -5.96
CA ASN A 55 12.79 8.80 -6.52
C ASN A 55 11.68 8.54 -5.48
N LEU A 56 12.04 8.29 -4.21
CA LEU A 56 11.08 8.16 -3.11
C LEU A 56 10.29 9.46 -2.89
N LYS A 57 10.96 10.61 -2.85
CA LYS A 57 10.30 11.92 -2.70
C LYS A 57 9.31 12.17 -3.85
N ASN A 58 9.71 11.90 -5.09
CA ASN A 58 8.84 12.04 -6.25
C ASN A 58 7.66 11.05 -6.20
N LEU A 59 7.92 9.78 -5.87
CA LEU A 59 6.88 8.76 -5.72
C LEU A 59 5.83 9.19 -4.69
N LEU A 60 6.26 9.66 -3.51
CA LEU A 60 5.38 10.13 -2.45
C LEU A 60 4.56 11.34 -2.90
N GLN A 61 5.15 12.29 -3.61
CA GLN A 61 4.44 13.46 -4.14
C GLN A 61 3.34 13.05 -5.13
N GLN A 62 3.66 12.21 -6.12
CA GLN A 62 2.69 11.73 -7.11
C GLN A 62 1.58 10.89 -6.48
N SER A 63 1.97 10.01 -5.56
CA SER A 63 1.02 9.15 -4.82
C SER A 63 0.12 9.97 -3.90
N SER A 64 0.61 11.08 -3.34
CA SER A 64 -0.18 11.98 -2.50
C SER A 64 -1.33 12.62 -3.29
N ALA A 65 -1.04 13.13 -4.49
CA ALA A 65 -2.05 13.68 -5.39
C ALA A 65 -3.06 12.61 -5.83
N LYS A 66 -2.57 11.40 -6.14
CA LYS A 66 -3.42 10.28 -6.56
C LYS A 66 -4.33 9.78 -5.44
N LEU A 67 -3.81 9.63 -4.23
CA LEU A 67 -4.60 9.26 -3.04
C LEU A 67 -5.66 10.32 -2.73
N MET A 68 -5.31 11.60 -2.84
CA MET A 68 -6.27 12.70 -2.64
C MET A 68 -7.42 12.63 -3.62
N ASN A 69 -7.14 12.38 -4.90
CA ASN A 69 -8.17 12.22 -5.91
C ASN A 69 -9.04 10.98 -5.63
N ALA A 70 -8.39 9.82 -5.41
CA ALA A 70 -9.08 8.56 -5.18
C ALA A 70 -9.95 8.55 -3.92
N THR A 71 -9.58 9.33 -2.90
CA THR A 71 -10.33 9.49 -1.65
C THR A 71 -11.31 10.66 -1.68
N LYS A 72 -11.57 11.27 -2.85
CA LYS A 72 -12.48 12.42 -3.00
C LYS A 72 -12.10 13.58 -2.08
N GLY A 73 -10.79 13.83 -1.95
CA GLY A 73 -10.20 14.92 -1.15
C GLY A 73 -9.99 14.61 0.33
N ARG A 74 -10.16 13.36 0.78
CA ARG A 74 -10.20 13.00 2.21
C ARG A 74 -8.87 12.49 2.78
N ALA A 75 -7.91 12.14 1.94
CA ALA A 75 -6.60 11.69 2.41
C ALA A 75 -5.47 12.05 1.43
N TYR A 76 -4.33 12.52 1.95
CA TYR A 76 -3.10 12.74 1.19
C TYR A 76 -1.86 12.53 2.08
N PHE A 77 -0.68 12.36 1.51
CA PHE A 77 0.57 12.30 2.27
C PHE A 77 1.08 13.71 2.55
N ARG A 78 1.16 14.10 3.83
CA ARG A 78 1.63 15.43 4.26
C ARG A 78 3.11 15.41 4.60
N ASN A 79 3.52 14.56 5.55
CA ASN A 79 4.92 14.44 5.91
C ASN A 79 5.36 13.00 6.15
N VAL A 80 6.62 12.73 5.83
CA VAL A 80 7.28 11.44 6.06
C VAL A 80 8.61 11.66 6.77
N THR A 81 9.11 10.62 7.42
CA THR A 81 10.43 10.61 8.04
C THR A 81 11.22 9.43 7.49
N PHE A 82 12.36 9.72 6.88
CA PHE A 82 13.32 8.73 6.43
C PHE A 82 14.27 8.37 7.57
N ILE A 83 14.34 7.08 7.90
CA ILE A 83 15.29 6.54 8.87
C ILE A 83 16.54 6.13 8.11
N ILE A 84 17.64 6.85 8.36
CA ILE A 84 18.94 6.67 7.71
C ILE A 84 19.74 5.59 8.46
N PRO A 85 20.16 4.51 7.79
CA PRO A 85 21.03 3.51 8.37
C PRO A 85 22.34 4.10 8.88
N SER A 86 22.83 3.61 10.01
CA SER A 86 24.10 4.07 10.59
C SER A 86 25.32 3.82 9.69
N LYS A 87 25.23 2.93 8.70
CA LYS A 87 26.27 2.69 7.70
C LYS A 87 26.42 3.83 6.68
N TRP A 88 25.43 4.70 6.54
CA TRP A 88 25.48 5.82 5.61
C TRP A 88 26.26 6.97 6.26
N ASN A 89 27.48 7.23 5.77
CA ASN A 89 28.35 8.29 6.30
C ASN A 89 28.18 9.62 5.55
N ASP A 90 27.04 9.87 4.91
CA ASP A 90 26.84 11.08 4.11
C ASP A 90 26.41 12.26 5.00
N PRO A 91 27.16 13.38 5.02
CA PRO A 91 26.79 14.57 5.79
C PRO A 91 25.55 15.28 5.22
N GLU A 92 25.13 14.97 3.98
CA GLU A 92 23.91 15.49 3.36
C GLU A 92 22.63 15.03 4.09
N TYR A 93 22.68 13.87 4.74
CA TYR A 93 21.53 13.30 5.47
C TYR A 93 21.64 13.46 6.99
N SER A 94 22.71 14.11 7.49
CA SER A 94 22.94 14.30 8.91
C SER A 94 22.30 15.57 9.48
N MET A 95 21.74 16.43 8.64
CA MET A 95 20.99 17.61 9.07
C MET A 95 19.51 17.41 8.83
N SER A 96 18.72 17.50 9.90
CA SER A 96 17.27 17.62 9.84
C SER A 96 16.95 18.87 9.03
N ASP A 97 16.67 18.70 7.74
CA ASP A 97 16.32 19.82 6.87
C ASP A 97 14.99 20.41 7.38
N SER A 98 15.12 21.48 8.16
CA SER A 98 14.07 21.97 9.03
C SER A 98 13.24 23.03 8.30
N GLN A 99 11.92 22.98 8.54
CA GLN A 99 10.96 24.05 8.29
C GLN A 99 10.58 24.25 6.81
N ASN A 100 9.83 23.29 6.24
CA ASN A 100 8.94 23.36 5.05
C ASN A 100 9.03 22.14 4.11
N SER A 101 9.91 21.17 4.42
CA SER A 101 10.01 19.94 3.64
C SER A 101 8.94 18.93 4.01
N THR A 102 8.30 18.29 3.02
CA THR A 102 7.37 17.15 3.18
C THR A 102 8.07 15.88 3.66
N SER A 103 9.39 15.93 3.88
CA SER A 103 10.19 14.81 4.38
C SER A 103 11.24 15.30 5.37
N THR A 104 11.46 14.53 6.44
CA THR A 104 12.54 14.73 7.41
C THR A 104 13.45 13.51 7.45
N PHE A 105 14.65 13.66 8.01
CA PHE A 105 15.64 12.59 8.16
C PHE A 105 15.98 12.40 9.62
N HIS A 106 16.06 11.14 10.06
CA HIS A 106 16.48 10.74 11.40
C HIS A 106 17.44 9.57 11.30
N SER A 107 18.42 9.50 12.21
CA SER A 107 19.33 8.36 12.25
C SER A 107 18.64 7.13 12.84
N GLU A 108 19.04 5.93 12.40
CA GLU A 108 18.61 4.65 13.00
C GLU A 108 18.98 4.54 14.49
N THR A 109 19.95 5.32 14.96
CA THR A 109 20.28 5.42 16.40
C THR A 109 19.26 6.23 17.20
N GLU A 110 18.51 7.10 16.55
CA GLU A 110 17.45 7.92 17.16
C GLU A 110 16.08 7.23 17.06
N ILE A 111 15.79 6.63 15.91
CA ILE A 111 14.54 5.91 15.64
C ILE A 111 14.88 4.51 15.15
N ASN A 112 14.47 3.48 15.89
CA ASN A 112 14.70 2.09 15.50
C ASN A 112 13.97 1.78 14.16
N SER A 113 14.70 1.29 13.15
CA SER A 113 14.12 0.92 11.86
C SER A 113 13.07 -0.20 11.95
N GLU A 114 13.09 -1.01 13.01
CA GLU A 114 12.10 -2.07 13.26
C GLU A 114 10.69 -1.54 13.53
N VAL A 115 10.52 -0.25 13.83
CA VAL A 115 9.19 0.37 13.99
C VAL A 115 8.70 1.08 12.73
N ALA A 116 9.44 1.01 11.62
CA ALA A 116 9.06 1.67 10.38
C ALA A 116 7.76 1.09 9.78
N ASP A 117 6.91 1.96 9.22
CA ASP A 117 5.72 1.57 8.48
C ASP A 117 6.09 0.97 7.12
N ILE A 118 7.16 1.52 6.51
CA ILE A 118 7.67 1.13 5.20
C ILE A 118 9.15 0.77 5.34
N VAL A 119 9.55 -0.37 4.79
CA VAL A 119 10.95 -0.78 4.71
C VAL A 119 11.34 -0.92 3.25
N VAL A 120 12.37 -0.19 2.85
CA VAL A 120 12.96 -0.30 1.51
C VAL A 120 13.95 -1.46 1.51
N THR A 121 13.75 -2.44 0.64
CA THR A 121 14.57 -3.65 0.57
C THR A 121 15.90 -3.38 -0.13
N ASP A 122 16.95 -4.14 0.19
CA ASP A 122 18.30 -3.97 -0.34
C ASP A 122 18.57 -4.79 -1.61
N SER A 123 17.52 -5.15 -2.37
CA SER A 123 17.63 -5.89 -3.62
C SER A 123 17.20 -5.01 -4.81
N PRO A 124 18.15 -4.48 -5.60
CA PRO A 124 17.84 -3.71 -6.82
C PRO A 124 17.22 -4.58 -7.94
N GLU A 125 17.52 -5.88 -7.95
CA GLU A 125 17.04 -6.82 -8.98
C GLU A 125 15.60 -7.28 -8.70
N ASP A 126 15.18 -7.29 -7.44
CA ASP A 126 13.79 -7.55 -7.08
C ASP A 126 12.99 -6.27 -7.32
N THR A 127 11.96 -6.33 -8.14
CA THR A 127 11.01 -5.24 -8.40
C THR A 127 9.71 -5.39 -7.62
N SER A 128 9.57 -6.48 -6.86
CA SER A 128 8.32 -6.84 -6.18
C SER A 128 8.19 -6.08 -4.86
N SER A 129 7.12 -5.31 -4.74
CA SER A 129 6.73 -4.65 -3.48
C SER A 129 5.46 -5.30 -2.94
N TYR A 130 5.33 -5.42 -1.62
CA TYR A 130 4.20 -6.12 -1.01
C TYR A 130 3.88 -5.61 0.39
N VAL A 131 2.70 -5.97 0.89
CA VAL A 131 2.24 -5.65 2.24
C VAL A 131 2.18 -6.91 3.10
N LEU A 132 2.73 -6.83 4.31
CA LEU A 132 2.69 -7.90 5.30
C LEU A 132 1.40 -7.81 6.12
N HIS A 133 0.39 -8.56 5.71
CA HIS A 133 -0.89 -8.66 6.40
C HIS A 133 -0.82 -9.60 7.61
N HIS A 134 -1.55 -9.26 8.68
CA HIS A 134 -1.74 -10.15 9.84
C HIS A 134 -3.20 -10.31 10.26
N ARG A 135 -4.11 -9.57 9.62
CA ARG A 135 -5.55 -9.52 9.91
C ARG A 135 -6.34 -9.48 8.61
N GLY A 136 -7.67 -9.57 8.74
CA GLY A 136 -8.61 -9.46 7.63
C GLY A 136 -9.02 -8.02 7.33
N CYS A 137 -10.13 -7.88 6.60
CA CYS A 137 -10.61 -6.62 6.07
C CYS A 137 -10.79 -5.52 7.13
N GLY A 138 -10.45 -4.28 6.78
CA GLY A 138 -10.63 -3.11 7.66
C GLY A 138 -9.58 -2.96 8.77
N TYR A 139 -8.63 -3.90 8.88
CA TYR A 139 -7.53 -3.80 9.83
C TYR A 139 -6.25 -3.42 9.11
N HIS A 140 -5.54 -2.42 9.65
CA HIS A 140 -4.22 -2.07 9.16
C HIS A 140 -3.27 -3.29 9.21
N ALA A 141 -2.41 -3.38 8.20
CA ALA A 141 -1.39 -4.42 8.09
C ALA A 141 -0.16 -4.06 8.95
N LEU A 142 0.83 -4.95 8.99
CA LEU A 142 2.02 -4.74 9.82
C LEU A 142 3.03 -3.79 9.17
N ARG A 143 3.24 -3.91 7.84
CA ARG A 143 4.32 -3.22 7.13
C ARG A 143 4.18 -3.27 5.61
N ILE A 144 4.69 -2.25 4.94
CA ILE A 144 4.98 -2.26 3.49
C ILE A 144 6.46 -2.60 3.27
N TYR A 145 6.75 -3.56 2.41
CA TYR A 145 8.07 -3.81 1.87
C TYR A 145 8.14 -3.24 0.47
N LEU A 146 8.96 -2.20 0.30
CA LEU A 146 9.11 -1.47 -0.94
C LEU A 146 10.44 -1.85 -1.59
N SER A 147 10.39 -2.34 -2.82
CA SER A 147 11.60 -2.80 -3.48
C SER A 147 12.48 -1.64 -3.96
N THR A 148 13.81 -1.78 -3.85
CA THR A 148 14.73 -0.81 -4.46
C THR A 148 14.65 -0.84 -5.99
N GLY A 149 14.49 -2.02 -6.61
CA GLY A 149 14.29 -2.13 -8.06
C GLY A 149 13.05 -1.39 -8.57
N PHE A 150 11.95 -1.48 -7.82
CA PHE A 150 10.73 -0.72 -8.06
C PHE A 150 11.00 0.80 -8.06
N LEU A 151 11.73 1.29 -7.06
CA LEU A 151 12.09 2.71 -6.93
C LEU A 151 13.04 3.21 -8.01
N LEU A 152 13.92 2.36 -8.51
CA LEU A 152 14.91 2.72 -9.54
C LEU A 152 14.37 2.57 -10.97
N SER A 153 13.19 1.98 -11.15
CA SER A 153 12.52 1.87 -12.44
C SER A 153 11.96 3.21 -12.96
N ASN A 154 11.92 3.40 -14.28
CA ASN A 154 11.49 4.65 -14.93
C ASN A 154 9.95 4.79 -15.08
N HIS A 155 9.16 4.05 -14.31
CA HIS A 155 7.70 3.94 -14.47
C HIS A 155 6.92 4.76 -13.42
N VAL A 156 7.18 6.07 -13.34
CA VAL A 156 6.68 6.93 -12.25
C VAL A 156 5.16 6.87 -12.06
N LEU A 157 4.37 6.87 -13.15
CA LEU A 157 2.90 6.86 -13.07
C LEU A 157 2.36 5.51 -12.59
N GLN A 158 2.87 4.40 -13.12
CA GLN A 158 2.52 3.06 -12.65
C GLN A 158 2.92 2.88 -11.18
N ASN A 159 4.15 3.30 -10.83
CA ASN A 159 4.67 3.20 -9.48
C ASN A 159 3.82 4.00 -8.48
N SER A 160 3.33 5.19 -8.85
CA SER A 160 2.44 5.96 -7.97
C SER A 160 1.10 5.26 -7.70
N SER A 161 0.54 4.55 -8.70
CA SER A 161 -0.71 3.80 -8.54
C SER A 161 -0.49 2.59 -7.65
N GLU A 162 0.59 1.87 -7.90
CA GLU A 162 1.01 0.73 -7.11
C GLU A 162 1.30 1.10 -5.65
N PHE A 163 1.98 2.22 -5.40
CA PHE A 163 2.21 2.69 -4.04
C PHE A 163 0.92 3.06 -3.31
N VAL A 164 -0.04 3.69 -3.99
CA VAL A 164 -1.36 3.97 -3.38
C VAL A 164 -2.11 2.67 -3.09
N ARG A 165 -2.00 1.64 -3.94
CA ARG A 165 -2.55 0.30 -3.70
C ARG A 165 -1.94 -0.35 -2.45
N LEU A 166 -0.60 -0.39 -2.36
CA LEU A 166 0.13 -0.88 -1.19
C LEU A 166 -0.25 -0.09 0.08
N TRP A 167 -0.38 1.23 -0.02
CA TRP A 167 -0.85 2.06 1.09
C TRP A 167 -2.27 1.69 1.51
N ALA A 168 -3.18 1.43 0.57
CA ALA A 168 -4.55 1.07 0.88
C ALA A 168 -4.66 -0.32 1.52
N GLU A 169 -3.89 -1.29 1.05
CA GLU A 169 -3.71 -2.58 1.73
C GLU A 169 -3.19 -2.38 3.16
N TYR A 170 -2.15 -1.55 3.33
CA TYR A 170 -1.52 -1.30 4.62
C TYR A 170 -2.43 -0.58 5.61
N ARG A 171 -3.05 0.54 5.18
CA ARG A 171 -3.75 1.45 6.09
C ARG A 171 -5.20 1.04 6.33
N TYR A 172 -5.87 0.56 5.29
CA TYR A 172 -7.30 0.27 5.33
C TYR A 172 -7.58 -1.25 5.37
N GLY A 173 -6.55 -2.10 5.23
CA GLY A 173 -6.75 -3.55 5.22
C GLY A 173 -7.53 -4.03 4.00
N LEU A 174 -7.29 -3.39 2.84
CA LEU A 174 -7.88 -3.83 1.57
C LEU A 174 -7.12 -5.03 1.01
N PHE A 175 -7.75 -5.67 0.04
CA PHE A 175 -7.19 -6.80 -0.69
C PHE A 175 -7.43 -6.59 -2.18
N PRO A 176 -6.67 -7.31 -3.04
CA PRO A 176 -6.87 -7.26 -4.49
C PRO A 176 -8.31 -7.57 -4.91
N GLU A 177 -8.86 -6.70 -5.76
CA GLU A 177 -10.14 -6.85 -6.44
C GLU A 177 -9.98 -7.55 -7.79
N GLY A 178 -8.82 -7.44 -8.43
CA GLY A 178 -8.48 -8.14 -9.67
C GLY A 178 -8.17 -9.62 -9.43
N GLY A 179 -8.48 -10.47 -10.42
CA GLY A 179 -8.06 -11.87 -10.40
C GLY A 179 -6.56 -12.05 -10.72
N PHE A 180 -6.05 -13.26 -10.48
CA PHE A 180 -4.65 -13.64 -10.69
C PHE A 180 -4.54 -14.71 -11.77
N GLN A 181 -3.55 -14.58 -12.65
CA GLN A 181 -3.28 -15.58 -13.68
C GLN A 181 -3.02 -16.95 -13.05
N GLU A 182 -3.58 -18.00 -13.66
CA GLU A 182 -3.43 -19.39 -13.22
C GLU A 182 -3.92 -19.68 -11.78
N ASP A 183 -4.69 -18.78 -11.16
CA ASP A 183 -5.28 -18.98 -9.84
C ASP A 183 -6.74 -19.46 -9.98
N GLU A 184 -7.01 -20.70 -9.56
CA GLU A 184 -8.37 -21.26 -9.59
C GLU A 184 -9.31 -20.62 -8.55
N LYS A 185 -8.76 -20.07 -7.47
CA LYS A 185 -9.53 -19.50 -6.35
C LYS A 185 -9.93 -18.05 -6.64
N TYR A 186 -9.03 -17.30 -7.25
CA TYR A 186 -9.24 -15.90 -7.61
C TYR A 186 -8.92 -15.66 -9.10
N PRO A 187 -9.67 -16.31 -10.02
CA PRO A 187 -9.33 -16.30 -11.44
C PRO A 187 -9.54 -14.93 -12.08
N PRO A 188 -8.86 -14.59 -13.19
CA PRO A 188 -9.04 -13.31 -13.89
C PRO A 188 -10.42 -13.19 -14.54
N THR A 189 -11.09 -14.31 -14.81
CA THR A 189 -12.48 -14.35 -15.27
C THR A 189 -13.28 -15.43 -14.58
N TYR A 190 -14.60 -15.25 -14.55
CA TYR A 190 -15.53 -16.20 -13.97
C TYR A 190 -16.83 -16.24 -14.77
N GLN A 191 -17.58 -17.33 -14.63
CA GLN A 191 -18.89 -17.49 -15.24
C GLN A 191 -19.91 -17.86 -14.18
N LEU A 192 -21.02 -17.12 -14.12
CA LEU A 192 -22.12 -17.42 -13.22
C LEU A 192 -23.00 -18.52 -13.84
N PRO A 193 -23.55 -19.47 -13.06
CA PRO A 193 -24.36 -20.58 -13.59
C PRO A 193 -25.56 -20.16 -14.44
N TRP A 194 -26.12 -18.97 -14.17
CA TRP A 194 -27.28 -18.42 -14.88
C TRP A 194 -26.90 -17.49 -16.04
N LYS A 195 -25.60 -17.28 -16.32
CA LYS A 195 -25.11 -16.36 -17.35
C LYS A 195 -24.27 -17.14 -18.37
N SER A 196 -24.58 -16.98 -19.66
CA SER A 196 -23.84 -17.66 -20.75
C SER A 196 -22.52 -17.00 -21.11
N THR A 197 -22.19 -15.87 -20.49
CA THR A 197 -21.00 -15.07 -20.79
C THR A 197 -20.10 -14.95 -19.58
N SER A 198 -18.78 -15.12 -19.79
CA SER A 198 -17.76 -14.86 -18.79
C SER A 198 -17.70 -13.37 -18.45
N SER A 199 -17.39 -13.08 -17.20
CA SER A 199 -17.16 -11.73 -16.67
C SER A 199 -15.73 -11.66 -16.13
N VAL A 200 -15.12 -10.46 -16.14
CA VAL A 200 -13.78 -10.27 -15.57
C VAL A 200 -13.91 -10.07 -14.06
N THR A 201 -13.00 -10.67 -13.30
CA THR A 201 -12.88 -10.44 -11.86
C THR A 201 -12.17 -9.10 -11.66
N GLY A 202 -12.91 -8.09 -11.23
CA GLY A 202 -12.37 -6.74 -11.00
C GLY A 202 -13.47 -5.68 -10.94
N CYS A 203 -13.05 -4.42 -10.86
CA CYS A 203 -13.93 -3.26 -10.83
C CYS A 203 -13.42 -2.19 -11.81
N SER A 204 -13.97 -2.16 -13.03
CA SER A 204 -13.51 -1.31 -14.13
C SER A 204 -14.63 -0.75 -15.01
N SER A 205 -14.38 0.42 -15.63
CA SER A 205 -15.40 1.26 -16.24
C SER A 205 -15.83 0.92 -17.66
N GLY A 206 -15.44 -0.23 -18.22
CA GLY A 206 -15.85 -0.57 -19.59
C GLY A 206 -15.83 -2.06 -19.90
N LYS A 207 -15.87 -2.42 -21.20
CA LYS A 207 -15.96 -3.82 -21.62
C LYS A 207 -14.76 -4.60 -21.08
N HIS A 208 -15.06 -5.48 -20.11
CA HIS A 208 -14.23 -6.52 -19.53
C HIS A 208 -13.07 -6.96 -20.45
N CYS A 209 -11.92 -6.35 -20.26
CA CYS A 209 -10.70 -6.72 -20.95
C CYS A 209 -9.75 -7.31 -19.90
N ILE A 210 -9.12 -8.43 -20.21
CA ILE A 210 -8.12 -9.05 -19.35
C ILE A 210 -6.78 -8.47 -19.79
N TYR A 211 -6.17 -7.62 -18.98
CA TYR A 211 -4.79 -7.23 -19.25
C TYR A 211 -3.88 -8.41 -18.91
N ILE A 212 -3.19 -8.93 -19.92
CA ILE A 212 -2.14 -9.94 -19.76
C ILE A 212 -0.80 -9.20 -19.93
N PRO A 213 0.04 -9.11 -18.88
CA PRO A 213 1.36 -8.49 -19.00
C PRO A 213 2.15 -9.15 -20.13
N GLY A 214 2.53 -8.37 -21.15
CA GLY A 214 3.29 -8.84 -22.32
C GLY A 214 2.46 -9.34 -23.51
N SER A 215 1.13 -9.23 -23.49
CA SER A 215 0.31 -9.45 -24.69
C SER A 215 0.17 -8.17 -25.52
N ASP A 216 0.31 -8.26 -26.85
CA ASP A 216 0.12 -7.16 -27.81
C ASP A 216 -1.35 -6.68 -27.96
N ASP A 217 -2.24 -7.01 -27.01
CA ASP A 217 -3.63 -6.59 -27.04
C ASP A 217 -3.77 -5.15 -26.52
N GLU A 218 -3.39 -4.19 -27.36
CA GLU A 218 -3.49 -2.74 -27.14
C GLU A 218 -4.95 -2.27 -26.87
N SER A 219 -5.96 -3.12 -27.10
CA SER A 219 -7.37 -2.75 -26.91
C SER A 219 -7.74 -2.43 -25.46
N CYS A 220 -6.94 -2.89 -24.49
CA CYS A 220 -7.11 -2.62 -23.07
C CYS A 220 -6.57 -1.26 -22.61
N GLU A 221 -5.64 -0.63 -23.34
CA GLU A 221 -4.86 0.47 -22.78
C GLU A 221 -5.56 1.83 -22.87
N GLU A 222 -6.44 2.06 -23.85
CA GLU A 222 -6.89 3.42 -24.15
C GLU A 222 -8.23 3.85 -23.50
N GLN A 223 -9.12 2.94 -23.06
CA GLN A 223 -10.50 3.31 -22.73
C GLN A 223 -11.00 3.03 -21.30
N PHE A 224 -10.16 2.53 -20.39
CA PHE A 224 -10.65 2.06 -19.08
C PHE A 224 -10.04 2.81 -17.90
N THR A 225 -10.88 3.04 -16.90
CA THR A 225 -10.46 3.37 -15.53
C THR A 225 -10.85 2.20 -14.64
N SER A 226 -10.03 1.94 -13.62
CA SER A 226 -10.27 0.85 -12.67
C SER A 226 -10.08 1.28 -11.24
N SER A 227 -10.56 0.43 -10.34
CA SER A 227 -10.18 0.50 -8.94
C SER A 227 -8.67 0.39 -8.77
N LEU A 228 -8.13 1.14 -7.82
CA LEU A 228 -6.75 1.04 -7.32
C LEU A 228 -6.42 -0.34 -6.81
N MET A 229 -7.42 -1.13 -6.44
CA MET A 229 -7.24 -2.50 -5.98
C MET A 229 -7.29 -3.54 -7.10
N ASP A 230 -7.47 -3.13 -8.36
CA ASP A 230 -7.25 -4.00 -9.52
C ASP A 230 -5.80 -3.89 -9.99
N GLN A 231 -4.98 -4.85 -9.57
CA GLN A 231 -3.54 -4.90 -9.79
C GLN A 231 -3.15 -5.10 -11.26
N ASN A 232 -4.08 -5.48 -12.13
CA ASN A 232 -3.76 -5.80 -13.52
C ASN A 232 -3.92 -4.58 -14.44
N LEU A 233 -4.47 -3.47 -13.98
CA LEU A 233 -4.87 -2.36 -14.85
C LEU A 233 -4.00 -1.11 -14.65
N PRO A 234 -3.37 -0.59 -15.72
CA PRO A 234 -2.38 0.50 -15.59
C PRO A 234 -2.99 1.87 -15.27
N LYS A 235 -4.31 2.05 -15.50
CA LYS A 235 -5.05 3.32 -15.31
C LYS A 235 -5.96 3.31 -14.08
N ALA A 236 -5.48 2.72 -12.99
CA ALA A 236 -6.20 2.70 -11.72
C ALA A 236 -6.20 4.09 -11.04
N SER A 237 -7.37 4.53 -10.55
CA SER A 237 -7.55 5.93 -10.13
C SER A 237 -8.56 6.20 -9.01
N TRP A 238 -9.39 5.22 -8.63
CA TRP A 238 -10.45 5.37 -7.63
C TRP A 238 -10.57 4.10 -6.79
N PHE A 239 -11.37 4.10 -5.72
CA PHE A 239 -11.72 2.87 -4.98
C PHE A 239 -13.12 2.44 -5.38
N CYS A 240 -13.33 1.13 -5.57
CA CYS A 240 -14.58 0.58 -6.05
C CYS A 240 -15.76 0.91 -5.13
N GLU A 241 -16.82 1.48 -5.70
CA GLU A 241 -18.08 1.78 -5.00
C GLU A 241 -19.26 1.11 -5.69
N VAL A 242 -20.38 0.94 -4.96
CA VAL A 242 -21.60 0.30 -5.48
C VAL A 242 -22.15 1.04 -6.70
N GLU A 243 -22.06 2.37 -6.70
CA GLU A 243 -22.45 3.21 -7.82
C GLU A 243 -21.42 4.31 -8.04
N HIS A 244 -20.65 4.21 -9.11
CA HIS A 244 -19.67 5.21 -9.51
C HIS A 244 -20.26 6.12 -10.61
N TYR A 245 -19.90 7.41 -10.60
CA TYR A 245 -20.38 8.39 -11.59
C TYR A 245 -19.98 8.05 -13.04
N LEU A 246 -18.98 7.18 -13.23
CA LEU A 246 -18.59 6.64 -14.53
C LEU A 246 -19.44 5.44 -14.99
N GLY A 247 -20.52 5.11 -14.28
CA GLY A 247 -21.39 3.96 -14.59
C GLY A 247 -20.80 2.61 -14.19
N VAL A 248 -19.70 2.60 -13.42
CA VAL A 248 -19.11 1.38 -12.87
C VAL A 248 -19.84 1.00 -11.60
N ARG A 249 -20.04 -0.30 -11.42
CA ARG A 249 -20.66 -0.84 -10.22
C ARG A 249 -19.79 -1.95 -9.68
N HIS A 250 -19.69 -2.00 -8.35
CA HIS A 250 -19.16 -3.15 -7.65
C HIS A 250 -19.94 -4.43 -8.01
N PHE A 251 -19.23 -5.55 -8.13
CA PHE A 251 -19.79 -6.86 -8.42
C PHE A 251 -19.58 -7.80 -7.22
N PRO A 252 -20.55 -7.93 -6.31
CA PRO A 252 -20.45 -8.77 -5.10
C PRO A 252 -20.13 -10.24 -5.41
N GLU A 253 -20.61 -10.76 -6.53
CA GLU A 253 -20.45 -12.16 -6.92
C GLU A 253 -19.09 -12.46 -7.56
N ALA A 254 -18.26 -11.45 -7.83
CA ALA A 254 -16.94 -11.67 -8.41
C ALA A 254 -16.05 -12.44 -7.41
N PRO A 255 -15.32 -13.49 -7.84
CA PRO A 255 -14.46 -14.29 -6.98
C PRO A 255 -13.12 -13.57 -6.71
N SER A 256 -13.18 -12.37 -6.16
CA SER A 256 -11.99 -11.61 -5.76
C SER A 256 -11.59 -11.91 -4.32
N LYS A 257 -10.31 -11.73 -4.00
CA LYS A 257 -9.82 -11.85 -2.63
C LYS A 257 -10.48 -10.81 -1.71
N HIS A 258 -10.74 -9.60 -2.22
CA HIS A 258 -11.47 -8.58 -1.51
C HIS A 258 -12.88 -9.02 -1.13
N ASN A 259 -13.69 -9.48 -2.08
CA ASN A 259 -15.07 -9.88 -1.79
C ASN A 259 -15.12 -10.97 -0.71
N LEU A 260 -14.26 -11.98 -0.82
CA LEU A 260 -14.19 -13.08 0.14
C LEU A 260 -13.88 -12.60 1.57
N LEU A 261 -13.00 -11.60 1.73
CA LEU A 261 -12.52 -11.15 3.03
C LEU A 261 -13.29 -9.94 3.59
N CYS A 262 -13.95 -9.18 2.72
CA CYS A 262 -14.60 -7.90 3.01
C CYS A 262 -16.12 -7.93 2.88
N ARG A 263 -16.73 -9.13 3.01
CA ARG A 263 -18.19 -9.31 2.97
C ARG A 263 -18.82 -8.79 1.68
N GLU A 264 -18.10 -8.95 0.57
CA GLU A 264 -18.59 -8.58 -0.76
C GLU A 264 -18.92 -7.08 -0.91
N GLU A 265 -18.41 -6.23 -0.02
CA GLU A 265 -18.52 -4.78 -0.15
C GLU A 265 -17.42 -4.24 -1.09
N GLY A 266 -17.71 -3.12 -1.75
CA GLY A 266 -16.71 -2.42 -2.57
C GLY A 266 -15.62 -1.80 -1.71
N THR A 267 -14.41 -1.70 -2.25
CA THR A 267 -13.24 -1.16 -1.52
C THR A 267 -13.47 0.22 -0.90
N TRP A 268 -14.30 1.08 -1.51
CA TRP A 268 -14.68 2.38 -0.95
C TRP A 268 -15.30 2.28 0.45
N PHE A 269 -16.10 1.24 0.73
CA PHE A 269 -16.78 1.10 2.03
C PHE A 269 -15.81 0.92 3.20
N THR A 270 -14.61 0.41 2.93
CA THR A 270 -13.55 0.23 3.93
C THR A 270 -12.62 1.46 4.00
N VAL A 271 -12.63 2.30 2.96
CA VAL A 271 -11.87 3.54 2.90
C VAL A 271 -12.68 4.65 3.57
N LEU A 272 -12.39 4.87 4.86
CA LEU A 272 -12.88 5.94 5.76
C LEU A 272 -14.22 5.65 6.46
#